data_AF-B0RHJ0-F1
#
_entry.id   AF-B0RHJ0-F1
#
_cell.length_a   1.000
_cell.length_b   1.000
_cell.length_c   1.000
_cell.angle_alpha   90.00
_cell.angle_beta   90.00
_cell.angle_gamma   90.00
#
_symmetry.space_group_name_H-M   'P 1'
#
loop_
_entity.id
_entity.type
_entity.pdbx_description
1 polymer ?
#
loop_
_entity_poly.entity_id
_entity_poly.type
_entity_poly.pdbx_seq_one_letter_code
_entity_poly.pdbx_strand_id
1 'polypeptide(L)'
;MVLVLPVRQTPEAPEWLRLYREDLLTLDEVGLVEGVTREAIRRRLRALGISPRSLGETLDLRRLRAVSEKATAMTESFLRLRDLDEVAADVGLQRSWVARFISETVPDYAVLTRVPRLGAKRYSNEELIGCLQAAAVAEGRTLSAQAYQRHAIQNPRLEDGRPAPGMQVMAIRFGSWRSALEAAGLPANPHSGQDKRFDEATAVAAVISCWRETGRPPTAASYDEWQRSQEIFPSGSTVRNLCGSWNALLLRAWQMVHGIELDQHDSETSVPEPILRAREVVEGSGGFVPYVSANEGADVELPHYFAENYAGNERAVRSHARIQNAVAVVAEAMGFQCLSSSIQGPRFDLALLGGSQAFIVEVKSASESNIEHQMRMALGQVLKYCHSVRNSLPVRPVIAVEIFPGEEWSAVLNELGVGLLVEESMVTDFERFVQEACAPITESGSVMPVAPAPGKAAIPVAR
;
A
#
# COMPACT_ATOMS: atom_id res chain seq x y z
N MET A 1 28.65 -43.99 44.15
CA MET A 1 28.51 -42.77 44.98
C MET A 1 29.26 -41.66 44.24
N VAL A 2 28.59 -40.97 43.32
CA VAL A 2 29.20 -39.92 42.49
C VAL A 2 29.07 -38.61 43.27
N LEU A 3 30.20 -38.04 43.67
CA LEU A 3 30.30 -36.74 44.30
C LEU A 3 29.89 -35.65 43.30
N VAL A 4 28.66 -35.17 43.42
CA VAL A 4 28.20 -33.95 42.73
C VAL A 4 28.86 -32.77 43.45
N LEU A 5 29.87 -32.17 42.81
CA LEU A 5 30.44 -30.90 43.25
C LEU A 5 29.37 -29.79 43.06
N PRO A 6 29.19 -28.90 44.05
CA PRO A 6 28.21 -27.82 43.93
C PRO A 6 28.67 -26.83 42.84
N VAL A 7 27.76 -26.56 41.91
CA VAL A 7 27.86 -25.45 40.96
C VAL A 7 28.03 -24.17 41.78
N ARG A 8 29.22 -23.57 41.75
CA ARG A 8 29.42 -22.24 42.32
C ARG A 8 28.57 -21.28 41.50
N GLN A 9 27.49 -20.78 42.10
CA GLN A 9 26.75 -19.63 41.57
C GLN A 9 27.76 -18.48 41.42
N THR A 10 28.01 -18.05 40.19
CA THR A 10 28.75 -16.80 39.93
C THR A 10 27.98 -15.67 40.61
N PRO A 11 28.64 -14.82 41.43
CA PRO A 11 27.95 -13.71 42.06
C PRO A 11 27.33 -12.82 40.99
N GLU A 12 26.04 -12.50 41.14
CA GLU A 12 25.38 -11.53 40.29
C GLU A 12 26.18 -10.22 40.28
N ALA A 13 26.31 -9.62 39.10
CA ALA A 13 27.02 -8.37 38.96
C ALA A 13 26.35 -7.30 39.86
N PRO A 14 27.13 -6.49 40.57
CA PRO A 14 26.57 -5.47 41.44
C PRO A 14 25.73 -4.46 40.64
N GLU A 15 24.66 -3.95 41.25
CA GLU A 15 23.64 -3.14 40.58
C GLU A 15 24.23 -1.95 39.79
N TRP A 16 25.18 -1.20 40.37
CA TRP A 16 25.87 -0.11 39.69
C TRP A 16 26.56 -0.53 38.38
N LEU A 17 27.08 -1.76 38.31
CA LEU A 17 27.75 -2.29 37.13
C LEU A 17 26.73 -2.67 36.05
N ARG A 18 25.56 -3.15 36.46
CA ARG A 18 24.41 -3.40 35.57
C ARG A 18 23.87 -2.09 34.99
N LEU A 19 23.61 -1.09 35.84
CA LEU A 19 23.17 0.25 35.42
C LEU A 19 24.13 0.88 34.40
N TYR A 20 25.44 0.71 34.62
CA TYR A 20 26.44 1.14 33.66
C TYR A 20 26.41 0.28 32.38
N ARG A 21 26.58 -1.03 32.46
CA ARG A 21 26.80 -1.88 31.27
C ARG A 21 25.54 -2.09 30.44
N GLU A 22 24.42 -2.35 31.09
CA GLU A 22 23.16 -2.77 30.47
C GLU A 22 22.25 -1.56 30.23
N ASP A 23 22.05 -0.71 31.25
CA ASP A 23 21.18 0.46 31.13
C ASP A 23 21.87 1.69 30.53
N LEU A 24 23.16 1.55 30.19
CA LEU A 24 23.95 2.57 29.51
C LEU A 24 23.96 3.91 30.25
N LEU A 25 23.99 3.89 31.60
CA LEU A 25 24.20 5.10 32.39
C LEU A 25 25.63 5.62 32.25
N THR A 26 25.77 6.94 32.30
CA THR A 26 27.05 7.65 32.43
C THR A 26 27.59 7.49 33.85
N LEU A 27 28.89 7.74 34.04
CA LEU A 27 29.51 7.67 35.38
C LEU A 27 28.86 8.63 36.39
N ASP A 28 28.38 9.78 35.92
CA ASP A 28 27.69 10.77 36.76
C ASP A 28 26.29 10.28 37.17
N GLU A 29 25.51 9.75 36.22
CA GLU A 29 24.18 9.19 36.51
C GLU A 29 24.26 7.98 37.45
N VAL A 30 25.23 7.06 37.23
CA VAL A 30 25.45 5.92 38.14
C VAL A 30 25.86 6.42 39.53
N GLY A 31 26.75 7.42 39.59
CA GLY A 31 27.15 8.01 40.86
C GLY A 31 25.98 8.63 41.62
N LEU A 32 25.08 9.32 40.91
CA LEU A 32 23.88 9.91 41.48
C LEU A 32 22.92 8.86 42.05
N VAL A 33 22.68 7.76 41.31
CA VAL A 33 21.82 6.65 41.76
C VAL A 33 22.41 5.94 42.99
N GLU A 34 23.72 5.72 43.00
CA GLU A 34 24.44 5.03 44.07
C GLU A 34 24.79 5.92 45.28
N GLY A 35 24.55 7.22 45.19
CA GLY A 35 24.96 8.19 46.22
C GLY A 35 26.48 8.33 46.36
N VAL A 36 27.24 8.10 45.30
CA VAL A 36 28.72 8.21 45.29
C VAL A 36 29.21 9.14 44.18
N THR A 37 30.47 9.57 44.27
CA THR A 37 31.06 10.44 43.24
C THR A 37 31.33 9.70 41.93
N ARG A 38 31.29 10.44 40.81
CA ARG A 38 31.72 9.98 39.48
C ARG A 38 33.09 9.29 39.49
N GLU A 39 34.04 9.86 40.23
CA GLU A 39 35.40 9.33 40.33
C GLU A 39 35.47 8.01 41.12
N ALA A 40 34.57 7.82 42.09
CA ALA A 40 34.43 6.54 42.79
C ALA A 40 33.96 5.43 41.82
N ILE A 41 32.96 5.70 40.97
CA ILE A 41 32.53 4.74 39.94
C ILE A 41 33.65 4.47 38.93
N ARG A 42 34.36 5.51 38.48
CA ARG A 42 35.51 5.37 37.57
C ARG A 42 36.59 4.45 38.14
N ARG A 43 36.93 4.62 39.43
CA ARG A 43 37.89 3.76 40.13
C ARG A 43 37.39 2.32 40.25
N ARG A 44 36.10 2.11 40.56
CA ARG A 44 35.50 0.77 40.61
C ARG A 44 35.62 0.04 39.26
N LEU A 45 35.32 0.71 38.15
CA LEU A 45 35.48 0.15 36.79
C LEU A 45 36.93 -0.25 36.50
N ARG A 46 37.89 0.64 36.80
CA ARG A 46 39.32 0.35 36.60
C ARG A 46 39.81 -0.83 37.43
N ALA A 47 39.32 -0.98 38.67
CA ALA A 47 39.66 -2.13 39.52
C ALA A 47 39.16 -3.47 38.94
N LEU A 48 38.11 -3.45 38.12
CA LEU A 48 37.60 -4.60 37.37
C LEU A 48 38.26 -4.78 36.00
N GLY A 49 39.26 -3.96 35.64
CA GLY A 49 39.90 -3.97 34.32
C GLY A 49 39.02 -3.39 33.19
N ILE A 50 37.95 -2.69 33.53
CA ILE A 50 37.02 -2.11 32.55
C ILE A 50 37.41 -0.67 32.26
N SER A 51 37.70 -0.37 30.99
CA SER A 51 37.90 1.00 30.52
C SER A 51 36.58 1.79 30.56
N PRO A 52 36.52 2.95 31.26
CA PRO A 52 35.32 3.78 31.28
C PRO A 52 35.03 4.39 29.90
N ARG A 53 33.77 4.34 29.48
CA ARG A 53 33.26 4.97 28.27
C ARG A 53 33.28 6.47 28.42
N SER A 54 33.54 7.15 27.31
CA SER A 54 33.28 8.55 27.13
C SER A 54 31.78 8.85 27.11
N LEU A 55 31.44 10.14 27.26
CA LEU A 55 30.07 10.60 27.12
C LEU A 55 29.56 10.36 25.69
N GLY A 56 30.39 10.59 24.68
CA GLY A 56 30.07 10.35 23.27
C GLY A 56 29.71 8.88 23.01
N GLU A 57 30.56 7.94 23.45
CA GLU A 57 30.29 6.50 23.30
C GLU A 57 28.99 6.07 24.01
N THR A 58 28.69 6.66 25.17
CA THR A 58 27.45 6.35 25.89
C THR A 58 26.21 6.87 25.15
N LEU A 59 26.28 8.09 24.61
CA LEU A 59 25.20 8.66 23.80
C LEU A 59 25.00 7.89 22.48
N ASP A 60 26.06 7.46 21.82
CA ASP A 60 25.99 6.64 20.62
C ASP A 60 25.36 5.27 20.90
N LEU A 61 25.75 4.61 21.99
CA LEU A 61 25.13 3.35 22.40
C LEU A 61 23.64 3.51 22.74
N ARG A 62 23.26 4.60 23.43
CA ARG A 62 21.85 4.92 23.71
C ARG A 62 21.06 5.15 22.43
N ARG A 63 21.62 5.91 21.49
CA ARG A 63 21.04 6.12 20.16
C ARG A 63 20.84 4.79 19.43
N LEU A 64 21.88 3.95 19.36
CA LEU A 64 21.81 2.65 18.68
C LEU A 64 20.76 1.75 19.31
N ARG A 65 20.68 1.71 20.64
CA ARG A 65 19.66 0.98 21.39
C ARG A 65 18.26 1.50 21.06
N ALA A 66 18.04 2.81 21.15
CA ALA A 66 16.75 3.43 20.87
C ALA A 66 16.29 3.21 19.41
N VAL A 67 17.21 3.32 18.45
CA VAL A 67 16.98 3.01 17.03
C VAL A 67 16.65 1.53 16.85
N SER A 68 17.39 0.63 17.48
CA SER A 68 17.16 -0.82 17.39
C SER A 68 15.82 -1.24 18.00
N GLU A 69 15.46 -0.70 19.16
CA GLU A 69 14.20 -0.98 19.86
C GLU A 69 12.98 -0.47 19.06
N LYS A 70 13.16 0.57 18.24
CA LYS A 70 12.10 1.19 17.43
C LYS A 70 12.23 0.89 15.94
N ALA A 71 13.12 0.01 15.52
CA ALA A 71 13.44 -0.24 14.11
C ALA A 71 12.20 -0.60 13.29
N THR A 72 11.46 -1.63 13.72
CA THR A 72 10.24 -2.08 13.05
C THR A 72 9.17 -0.97 13.03
N ALA A 73 8.96 -0.31 14.17
CA ALA A 73 7.99 0.78 14.30
C ALA A 73 8.31 1.96 13.39
N MET A 74 9.59 2.32 13.21
CA MET A 74 10.01 3.38 12.28
C MET A 74 9.67 3.03 10.84
N THR A 75 9.96 1.80 10.40
CA THR A 75 9.65 1.36 9.02
C THR A 75 8.15 1.34 8.78
N GLU A 76 7.37 0.71 9.66
CA GLU A 76 5.90 0.65 9.55
C GLU A 76 5.27 2.04 9.58
N SER A 77 5.73 2.89 10.52
CA SER A 77 5.28 4.28 10.61
C SER A 77 5.63 5.07 9.36
N PHE A 78 6.83 4.89 8.77
CA PHE A 78 7.22 5.58 7.55
C PHE A 78 6.43 5.11 6.32
N LEU A 79 6.22 3.81 6.13
CA LEU A 79 5.42 3.30 5.02
C LEU A 79 3.96 3.78 5.10
N ARG A 80 3.46 4.03 6.31
CA ARG A 80 2.14 4.61 6.58
C ARG A 80 2.13 6.14 6.38
N LEU A 81 2.93 6.90 7.12
CA LEU A 81 2.85 8.37 7.17
C LEU A 81 3.55 9.03 5.99
N ARG A 82 4.67 8.45 5.55
CA ARG A 82 5.56 8.96 4.49
C ARG A 82 6.05 10.39 4.71
N ASP A 83 6.06 10.83 5.97
CA ASP A 83 6.60 12.12 6.42
C ASP A 83 7.57 11.87 7.58
N LEU A 84 8.82 12.31 7.44
CA LEU A 84 9.87 12.04 8.42
C LEU A 84 9.67 12.77 9.75
N ASP A 85 9.01 13.94 9.72
CA ASP A 85 8.73 14.72 10.93
C ASP A 85 7.56 14.09 11.70
N GLU A 86 6.52 13.60 11.00
CA GLU A 86 5.43 12.85 11.63
C GLU A 86 5.90 11.49 12.19
N VAL A 87 6.74 10.76 11.47
CA VAL A 87 7.32 9.49 11.95
C VAL A 87 8.17 9.71 13.20
N ALA A 88 8.98 10.77 13.22
CA ALA A 88 9.80 11.11 14.38
C ALA A 88 8.94 11.40 15.63
N ALA A 89 7.81 12.09 15.45
CA ALA A 89 6.85 12.31 16.52
C ALA A 89 6.17 11.01 16.96
N ASP A 90 5.77 10.15 16.01
CA ASP A 90 5.07 8.88 16.26
C ASP A 90 5.94 7.88 17.07
N VAL A 91 7.23 7.75 16.72
CA VAL A 91 8.16 6.84 17.41
C VAL A 91 8.86 7.46 18.62
N GLY A 92 8.73 8.78 18.81
CA GLY A 92 9.36 9.51 19.91
C GLY A 92 10.89 9.64 19.78
N LEU A 93 11.42 9.72 18.56
CA LEU A 93 12.86 9.82 18.29
C LEU A 93 13.22 11.14 17.58
N GLN A 94 14.51 11.49 17.59
CA GLN A 94 14.98 12.64 16.82
C GLN A 94 14.83 12.39 15.31
N ARG A 95 14.31 13.38 14.57
CA ARG A 95 14.13 13.30 13.11
C ARG A 95 15.40 12.92 12.36
N SER A 96 16.58 13.38 12.79
CA SER A 96 17.86 13.05 12.15
C SER A 96 18.19 11.55 12.25
N TRP A 97 17.78 10.89 13.34
CA TRP A 97 17.99 9.45 13.54
C TRP A 97 17.03 8.64 12.67
N VAL A 98 15.76 9.06 12.63
CA VAL A 98 14.74 8.48 11.76
C VAL A 98 15.15 8.61 10.29
N ALA A 99 15.51 9.82 9.84
CA ALA A 99 15.91 10.06 8.46
C ALA A 99 17.09 9.17 8.03
N ARG A 100 18.11 9.05 8.90
CA ARG A 100 19.25 8.17 8.64
C ARG A 100 18.82 6.71 8.55
N PHE A 101 18.08 6.22 9.55
CA PHE A 101 17.60 4.84 9.58
C PHE A 101 16.75 4.51 8.33
N ILE A 102 15.80 5.35 7.99
CA ILE A 102 14.94 5.17 6.80
C ILE A 102 15.76 5.20 5.51
N SER A 103 16.75 6.09 5.39
CA SER A 103 17.62 6.11 4.20
C SER A 103 18.48 4.86 4.03
N GLU A 104 18.80 4.17 5.13
CA GLU A 104 19.61 2.94 5.14
C GLU A 104 18.74 1.68 4.98
N THR A 105 17.45 1.73 5.33
CA THR A 105 16.56 0.55 5.40
C THR A 105 15.45 0.52 4.37
N VAL A 106 14.97 1.68 3.92
CA VAL A 106 13.91 1.79 2.92
C VAL A 106 14.55 2.24 1.60
N PRO A 107 14.57 1.36 0.58
CA PRO A 107 15.20 1.69 -0.69
C PRO A 107 14.45 2.85 -1.34
N ASP A 108 15.18 3.79 -1.94
CA ASP A 108 14.60 4.92 -2.67
C ASP A 108 13.51 5.68 -1.90
N TYR A 109 13.63 5.78 -0.56
CA TYR A 109 12.62 6.36 0.34
C TYR A 109 12.15 7.77 -0.06
N ALA A 110 12.97 8.52 -0.79
CA ALA A 110 12.64 9.84 -1.30
C ALA A 110 11.44 9.81 -2.25
N VAL A 111 11.20 8.70 -2.96
CA VAL A 111 10.01 8.49 -3.82
C VAL A 111 8.74 8.40 -2.98
N LEU A 112 8.83 7.77 -1.81
CA LEU A 112 7.71 7.64 -0.89
C LEU A 112 7.42 8.95 -0.15
N THR A 113 8.47 9.73 0.13
CA THR A 113 8.37 10.91 0.98
C THR A 113 7.36 11.90 0.41
N ARG A 114 6.33 12.24 1.18
CA ARG A 114 5.38 13.28 0.82
C ARG A 114 6.13 14.61 0.76
N VAL A 115 6.18 15.20 -0.43
CA VAL A 115 6.72 16.56 -0.58
C VAL A 115 5.72 17.51 0.07
N PRO A 116 6.11 18.33 1.07
CA PRO A 116 5.25 19.36 1.61
C PRO A 116 4.75 20.24 0.46
N ARG A 117 3.43 20.37 0.30
CA ARG A 117 2.85 21.22 -0.74
C ARG A 117 3.34 22.66 -0.48
N LEU A 118 4.26 23.15 -1.31
CA LEU A 118 4.70 24.53 -1.28
C LEU A 118 3.51 25.44 -1.65
N GLY A 119 2.90 26.04 -0.64
CA GLY A 119 1.95 27.14 -0.76
C GLY A 119 0.52 26.75 -1.18
N ALA A 120 -0.44 27.56 -0.74
CA ALA A 120 -1.80 27.52 -1.26
C ALA A 120 -1.77 27.67 -2.79
N LYS A 121 -2.51 26.81 -3.50
CA LYS A 121 -2.57 26.85 -4.97
C LYS A 121 -3.07 28.24 -5.40
N ARG A 122 -2.41 28.85 -6.38
CA ARG A 122 -2.74 30.20 -6.89
C ARG A 122 -4.19 30.34 -7.36
N TYR A 123 -4.79 29.23 -7.81
CA TYR A 123 -6.19 29.16 -8.24
C TYR A 123 -6.88 27.91 -7.68
N SER A 124 -8.13 28.06 -7.24
CA SER A 124 -9.04 26.97 -6.89
C SER A 124 -9.57 26.26 -8.15
N ASN A 125 -10.20 25.09 -7.99
CA ASN A 125 -10.76 24.38 -9.16
C ASN A 125 -11.98 25.13 -9.71
N GLU A 126 -12.75 25.74 -8.82
CA GLU A 126 -13.94 26.54 -9.10
C GLU A 126 -13.59 27.80 -9.88
N GLU A 127 -12.50 28.48 -9.52
CA GLU A 127 -11.97 29.63 -10.26
C GLU A 127 -11.58 29.25 -11.69
N LEU A 128 -10.94 28.09 -11.85
CA LEU A 128 -10.50 27.59 -13.15
C LEU A 128 -11.70 27.20 -14.04
N ILE A 129 -12.71 26.54 -13.46
CA ILE A 129 -13.98 26.22 -14.14
C ILE A 129 -14.70 27.51 -14.56
N GLY A 130 -14.81 28.49 -13.67
CA GLY A 130 -15.44 29.78 -13.95
C GLY A 130 -14.77 30.52 -15.11
N CYS A 131 -13.43 30.49 -15.19
CA CYS A 131 -12.69 31.08 -16.31
C CYS A 131 -13.02 30.41 -17.65
N LEU A 132 -13.15 29.08 -17.67
CA LEU A 132 -13.52 28.34 -18.88
C LEU A 132 -14.94 28.65 -19.32
N GLN A 133 -15.88 28.72 -18.38
CA GLN A 133 -17.28 29.07 -18.66
C GLN A 133 -17.42 30.50 -19.19
N ALA A 134 -16.75 31.47 -18.56
CA ALA A 134 -16.75 32.86 -19.03
C ALA A 134 -16.19 33.00 -20.46
N ALA A 135 -15.08 32.31 -20.74
CA ALA A 135 -14.49 32.29 -22.07
C ALA A 135 -15.40 31.63 -23.12
N ALA A 136 -16.09 30.54 -22.75
CA ALA A 136 -17.03 29.86 -23.64
C ALA A 136 -18.25 30.74 -23.99
N VAL A 137 -18.79 31.47 -23.00
CA VAL A 137 -19.88 32.44 -23.21
C VAL A 137 -19.45 33.55 -24.17
N ALA A 138 -18.23 34.07 -24.00
CA ALA A 138 -17.71 35.14 -24.85
C ALA A 138 -17.41 34.69 -26.30
N GLU A 139 -17.01 33.43 -26.50
CA GLU A 139 -16.63 32.90 -27.81
C GLU A 139 -17.85 32.39 -28.63
N GLY A 140 -18.97 32.08 -28.00
CA GLY A 140 -20.25 31.74 -28.66
C GLY A 140 -20.28 30.40 -29.42
N ARG A 141 -19.29 29.51 -29.22
CA ARG A 141 -19.12 28.19 -29.86
C ARG A 141 -18.31 27.23 -28.98
N THR A 142 -17.96 26.03 -29.48
CA THR A 142 -17.03 25.08 -28.82
C THR A 142 -15.69 25.76 -28.48
N LEU A 143 -15.35 25.79 -27.20
CA LEU A 143 -14.16 26.47 -26.69
C LEU A 143 -12.88 25.67 -27.01
N SER A 144 -12.16 26.07 -28.05
CA SER A 144 -10.85 25.49 -28.33
C SER A 144 -9.77 26.04 -27.39
N ALA A 145 -8.71 25.28 -27.17
CA ALA A 145 -7.54 25.71 -26.41
C ALA A 145 -6.98 27.07 -26.87
N GLN A 146 -6.89 27.25 -28.20
CA GLN A 146 -6.40 28.49 -28.80
C GLN A 146 -7.39 29.65 -28.65
N ALA A 147 -8.69 29.38 -28.68
CA ALA A 147 -9.72 30.39 -28.41
C ALA A 147 -9.65 30.85 -26.95
N TYR A 148 -9.54 29.92 -26.01
CA TYR A 148 -9.33 30.27 -24.60
C TYR A 148 -8.03 31.06 -24.38
N GLN A 149 -6.92 30.65 -24.99
CA GLN A 149 -5.66 31.39 -24.88
C GLN A 149 -5.80 32.83 -25.40
N ARG A 150 -6.53 33.03 -26.50
CA ARG A 150 -6.83 34.38 -27.02
C ARG A 150 -7.69 35.19 -26.05
N HIS A 151 -8.72 34.56 -25.48
CA HIS A 151 -9.57 35.18 -24.47
C HIS A 151 -8.79 35.59 -23.22
N ALA A 152 -7.88 34.73 -22.72
CA ALA A 152 -7.03 35.00 -21.57
C ALA A 152 -6.00 36.12 -21.84
N ILE A 153 -5.56 36.28 -23.10
CA ILE A 153 -4.70 37.41 -23.50
C ILE A 153 -5.51 38.72 -23.55
N GLN A 154 -6.76 38.66 -24.03
CA GLN A 154 -7.67 39.82 -24.09
C GLN A 154 -8.18 40.23 -22.70
N ASN A 155 -8.27 39.28 -21.77
CA ASN A 155 -8.71 39.46 -20.40
C ASN A 155 -7.60 39.00 -19.44
N PRO A 156 -6.50 39.77 -19.30
CA PRO A 156 -5.30 39.31 -18.62
C PRO A 156 -5.42 39.23 -17.11
N ARG A 157 -6.54 39.69 -16.53
CA ARG A 157 -6.77 39.71 -15.07
C ARG A 157 -8.18 39.24 -14.72
N LEU A 158 -8.28 38.59 -13.56
CA LEU A 158 -9.54 38.28 -12.89
C LEU A 158 -10.09 39.53 -12.19
N GLU A 159 -11.33 39.45 -11.71
CA GLU A 159 -12.01 40.56 -11.01
C GLU A 159 -11.24 41.06 -9.78
N ASP A 160 -10.50 40.17 -9.11
CA ASP A 160 -9.67 40.49 -7.95
C ASP A 160 -8.27 41.03 -8.30
N GLY A 161 -7.99 41.23 -9.59
CA GLY A 161 -6.72 41.76 -10.08
C GLY A 161 -5.59 40.74 -10.22
N ARG A 162 -5.79 39.46 -9.86
CA ARG A 162 -4.82 38.38 -10.17
C ARG A 162 -4.73 38.15 -11.68
N PRO A 163 -3.59 37.67 -12.21
CA PRO A 163 -3.48 37.32 -13.62
C PRO A 163 -4.46 36.20 -13.98
N ALA A 164 -4.98 36.22 -15.21
CA ALA A 164 -5.85 35.16 -15.69
C ALA A 164 -5.06 33.84 -15.89
N PRO A 165 -5.65 32.67 -15.56
CA PRO A 165 -4.97 31.39 -15.69
C PRO A 165 -4.79 31.01 -17.17
N GLY A 166 -3.56 30.68 -17.57
CA GLY A 166 -3.28 30.18 -18.91
C GLY A 166 -3.79 28.75 -19.13
N MET A 167 -3.96 28.34 -20.39
CA MET A 167 -4.49 27.00 -20.72
C MET A 167 -3.68 25.83 -20.12
N GLN A 168 -2.37 26.03 -19.94
CA GLN A 168 -1.49 25.02 -19.34
C GLN A 168 -1.85 24.75 -17.87
N VAL A 169 -2.31 25.76 -17.13
CA VAL A 169 -2.76 25.61 -15.74
C VAL A 169 -4.00 24.71 -15.67
N MET A 170 -4.91 24.85 -16.65
CA MET A 170 -6.10 24.01 -16.77
C MET A 170 -5.71 22.56 -17.05
N ALA A 171 -4.86 22.33 -18.06
CA ALA A 171 -4.43 20.98 -18.42
C ALA A 171 -3.67 20.27 -17.29
N ILE A 172 -2.80 21.00 -16.57
CA ILE A 172 -2.10 20.45 -15.41
C ILE A 172 -3.09 20.14 -14.27
N ARG A 173 -4.10 20.98 -14.04
CA ARG A 173 -5.03 20.79 -12.92
C ARG A 173 -5.99 19.63 -13.13
N PHE A 174 -6.51 19.47 -14.34
CA PHE A 174 -7.54 18.50 -14.68
C PHE A 174 -7.00 17.30 -15.46
N GLY A 175 -5.67 17.15 -15.57
CA GLY A 175 -5.00 16.10 -16.32
C GLY A 175 -4.98 16.31 -17.83
N SER A 176 -6.00 16.95 -18.41
CA SER A 176 -6.01 17.34 -19.82
C SER A 176 -6.91 18.56 -20.10
N TRP A 177 -6.72 19.23 -21.24
CA TRP A 177 -7.60 20.32 -21.69
C TRP A 177 -9.04 19.84 -21.88
N ARG A 178 -9.22 18.63 -22.41
CA ARG A 178 -10.54 18.02 -22.59
C ARG A 178 -11.23 17.81 -21.24
N SER A 179 -10.52 17.21 -20.29
CA SER A 179 -11.04 16.98 -18.93
C SER A 179 -11.39 18.29 -18.23
N ALA A 180 -10.63 19.36 -18.50
CA ALA A 180 -10.96 20.69 -18.01
C ALA A 180 -12.28 21.23 -18.61
N LEU A 181 -12.51 21.06 -19.93
CA LEU A 181 -13.78 21.42 -20.56
C LEU A 181 -14.94 20.59 -20.02
N GLU A 182 -14.76 19.28 -19.85
CA GLU A 182 -15.76 18.37 -19.28
C GLU A 182 -16.10 18.75 -17.83
N ALA A 183 -15.10 19.04 -17.00
CA ALA A 183 -15.28 19.53 -15.63
C ALA A 183 -16.01 20.89 -15.58
N ALA A 184 -15.88 21.70 -16.63
CA ALA A 184 -16.61 22.97 -16.77
C ALA A 184 -18.02 22.82 -17.36
N GLY A 185 -18.45 21.60 -17.69
CA GLY A 185 -19.73 21.32 -18.34
C GLY A 185 -19.79 21.77 -19.80
N LEU A 186 -18.63 21.95 -20.45
CA LEU A 186 -18.53 22.45 -21.82
C LEU A 186 -18.38 21.31 -22.83
N PRO A 187 -18.92 21.45 -24.05
CA PRO A 187 -18.76 20.45 -25.09
C PRO A 187 -17.30 20.32 -25.51
N ALA A 188 -16.74 19.12 -25.40
CA ALA A 188 -15.41 18.78 -25.90
C ALA A 188 -15.51 18.06 -27.26
N ASN A 189 -14.68 18.45 -28.22
CA ASN A 189 -14.66 17.79 -29.54
C ASN A 189 -14.42 16.27 -29.41
N PRO A 190 -15.06 15.44 -30.27
CA PRO A 190 -14.82 14.00 -30.28
C PRO A 190 -13.34 13.68 -30.54
N HIS A 191 -12.88 12.50 -30.09
CA HIS A 191 -11.52 12.06 -30.35
C HIS A 191 -11.21 12.09 -31.85
N SER A 192 -10.20 12.89 -32.23
CA SER A 192 -9.50 12.74 -33.50
C SER A 192 -8.19 11.99 -33.20
N GLY A 193 -8.26 10.68 -33.05
CA GLY A 193 -7.08 9.86 -32.76
C GLY A 193 -7.36 8.38 -32.97
N GLN A 194 -6.38 7.69 -33.55
CA GLN A 194 -6.34 6.23 -33.68
C GLN A 194 -6.36 5.55 -32.30
N ASP A 195 -6.70 4.25 -32.31
CA ASP A 195 -6.72 3.38 -31.14
C ASP A 195 -5.48 3.54 -30.25
N LYS A 196 -5.68 3.45 -28.93
CA LYS A 196 -4.63 3.67 -27.93
C LYS A 196 -3.51 2.64 -28.12
N ARG A 197 -2.39 3.07 -28.70
CA ARG A 197 -1.15 2.27 -28.83
C ARG A 197 -0.57 1.82 -27.48
N PHE A 198 -0.86 2.56 -26.41
CA PHE A 198 -0.28 2.33 -25.09
C PHE A 198 -1.34 2.42 -23.99
N ASP A 199 -1.21 1.55 -22.99
CA ASP A 199 -2.05 1.49 -21.81
C ASP A 199 -1.27 1.85 -20.54
N GLU A 200 -1.97 1.87 -19.40
CA GLU A 200 -1.40 2.19 -18.09
C GLU A 200 -0.31 1.20 -17.67
N ALA A 201 -0.49 -0.09 -17.98
CA ALA A 201 0.51 -1.13 -17.71
C ALA A 201 1.82 -0.85 -18.44
N THR A 202 1.75 -0.46 -19.72
CA THR A 202 2.92 -0.08 -20.51
C THR A 202 3.62 1.15 -19.94
N ALA A 203 2.86 2.13 -19.43
CA ALA A 203 3.42 3.34 -18.83
C ALA A 203 4.20 3.02 -17.54
N VAL A 204 3.67 2.12 -16.69
CA VAL A 204 4.36 1.64 -15.48
C VAL A 204 5.60 0.83 -15.85
N ALA A 205 5.49 -0.09 -16.81
CA ALA A 205 6.61 -0.91 -17.30
C ALA A 205 7.76 -0.06 -17.87
N ALA A 206 7.45 1.03 -18.56
CA ALA A 206 8.46 1.94 -19.10
C ALA A 206 9.26 2.63 -17.99
N VAL A 207 8.61 3.09 -16.92
CA VAL A 207 9.30 3.74 -15.79
C VAL A 207 10.10 2.73 -14.97
N ILE A 208 9.60 1.51 -14.78
CA ILE A 208 10.35 0.43 -14.13
C ILE A 208 11.62 0.11 -14.93
N SER A 209 11.50 0.01 -16.25
CA SER A 209 12.65 -0.24 -17.14
C SER A 209 13.70 0.87 -17.02
N CYS A 210 13.27 2.13 -17.09
CA CYS A 210 14.15 3.28 -16.92
C CYS A 210 14.83 3.31 -15.53
N TRP A 211 14.09 3.03 -14.46
CA TRP A 211 14.62 3.01 -13.09
C TRP A 211 15.69 1.94 -12.93
N ARG A 212 15.43 0.72 -13.41
CA ARG A 212 16.37 -0.40 -13.30
C ARG A 212 17.63 -0.16 -14.12
N GLU A 213 17.49 0.34 -15.35
CA GLU A 213 18.65 0.62 -16.22
C GLU A 213 19.52 1.75 -15.66
N THR A 214 18.91 2.79 -15.10
CA THR A 214 19.65 3.92 -14.53
C THR A 214 20.10 3.70 -13.08
N GLY A 215 19.62 2.64 -12.43
CA GLY A 215 19.92 2.29 -11.03
C GLY A 215 19.35 3.27 -10.01
N ARG A 216 18.40 4.13 -10.40
CA ARG A 216 17.81 5.16 -9.53
C ARG A 216 16.42 5.58 -10.02
N PRO A 217 15.57 6.14 -9.15
CA PRO A 217 14.26 6.63 -9.55
C PRO A 217 14.35 7.70 -10.65
N PRO A 218 13.65 7.55 -11.78
CA PRO A 218 13.73 8.51 -12.87
C PRO A 218 12.94 9.79 -12.55
N THR A 219 13.56 10.93 -12.86
CA THR A 219 12.84 12.20 -13.00
C THR A 219 12.11 12.21 -14.35
N ALA A 220 11.08 13.07 -14.50
CA ALA A 220 10.42 13.23 -15.79
C ALA A 220 11.40 13.60 -16.92
N ALA A 221 12.39 14.45 -16.63
CA ALA A 221 13.41 14.84 -17.60
C ALA A 221 14.36 13.69 -17.97
N SER A 222 14.82 12.92 -16.98
CA SER A 222 15.71 11.78 -17.25
C SER A 222 14.98 10.63 -17.96
N TYR A 223 13.69 10.44 -17.67
CA TYR A 223 12.86 9.51 -18.42
C TYR A 223 12.69 9.96 -19.88
N ASP A 224 12.37 11.24 -20.12
CA ASP A 224 12.24 11.76 -21.49
C ASP A 224 13.55 11.66 -22.26
N GLU A 225 14.70 11.73 -21.60
CA GLU A 225 16.00 11.49 -22.22
C GLU A 225 16.22 10.01 -22.55
N TRP A 226 15.99 9.12 -21.59
CA TRP A 226 16.11 7.68 -21.77
C TRP A 226 15.13 7.13 -22.83
N GLN A 227 13.90 7.65 -22.86
CA GLN A 227 12.86 7.20 -23.79
C GLN A 227 13.20 7.52 -25.26
N ARG A 228 14.04 8.53 -25.55
CA ARG A 228 14.42 8.86 -26.94
C ARG A 228 15.13 7.73 -27.66
N SER A 229 15.79 6.83 -26.94
CA SER A 229 16.40 5.63 -27.49
C SER A 229 15.50 4.39 -27.43
N GLN A 230 14.22 4.54 -27.05
CA GLN A 230 13.28 3.44 -26.82
C GLN A 230 11.99 3.63 -27.64
N GLU A 231 11.92 3.03 -28.83
CA GLU A 231 10.76 3.16 -29.74
C GLU A 231 9.48 2.48 -29.23
N ILE A 232 9.61 1.55 -28.29
CA ILE A 232 8.51 0.76 -27.73
C ILE A 232 7.81 1.44 -26.55
N PHE A 233 8.39 2.49 -25.96
CA PHE A 233 7.86 3.11 -24.75
C PHE A 233 7.20 4.47 -25.00
N PRO A 234 6.11 4.78 -24.26
CA PRO A 234 5.39 6.05 -24.39
C PRO A 234 6.23 7.25 -23.91
N SER A 235 6.02 8.43 -24.51
CA SER A 235 6.63 9.68 -24.04
C SER A 235 6.24 10.02 -22.60
N GLY A 236 7.03 10.82 -21.87
CA GLY A 236 6.70 11.23 -20.49
C GLY A 236 5.39 12.01 -20.38
N SER A 237 4.94 12.64 -21.46
CA SER A 237 3.61 13.26 -21.53
C SER A 237 2.49 12.23 -21.63
N THR A 238 2.67 11.21 -22.47
CA THR A 238 1.71 10.09 -22.60
C THR A 238 1.58 9.32 -21.30
N VAL A 239 2.70 9.01 -20.66
CA VAL A 239 2.78 8.32 -19.37
C VAL A 239 2.01 9.05 -18.27
N ARG A 240 2.18 10.38 -18.14
CA ARG A 240 1.43 11.19 -17.17
C ARG A 240 -0.07 11.23 -17.46
N ASN A 241 -0.46 11.27 -18.73
CA ASN A 241 -1.88 11.25 -19.11
C ASN A 241 -2.55 9.92 -18.77
N LEU A 242 -1.82 8.80 -18.89
CA LEU A 242 -2.33 7.46 -18.57
C LEU A 242 -2.43 7.22 -17.05
N CYS A 243 -1.45 7.69 -16.28
CA CYS A 243 -1.37 7.42 -14.83
C CYS A 243 -1.77 8.60 -13.93
N GLY A 244 -2.25 9.70 -14.50
CA GLY A 244 -2.69 10.92 -13.80
C GLY A 244 -1.56 11.82 -13.31
N SER A 245 -0.51 11.28 -12.70
CA SER A 245 0.66 12.08 -12.25
C SER A 245 1.97 11.29 -12.24
N TRP A 246 3.10 12.01 -12.32
CA TRP A 246 4.43 11.41 -12.24
C TRP A 246 4.70 10.77 -10.86
N ASN A 247 4.20 11.38 -9.78
CA ASN A 247 4.37 10.84 -8.44
C ASN A 247 3.56 9.56 -8.24
N ALA A 248 2.30 9.52 -8.68
CA ALA A 248 1.48 8.31 -8.61
C ALA A 248 2.13 7.14 -9.37
N LEU A 249 2.71 7.45 -10.53
CA LEU A 249 3.47 6.49 -11.32
C LEU A 249 4.74 6.01 -10.61
N LEU A 250 5.54 6.91 -10.04
CA LEU A 250 6.76 6.54 -9.30
C LEU A 250 6.43 5.70 -8.06
N LEU A 251 5.34 5.99 -7.35
CA LEU A 251 4.89 5.18 -6.21
C LEU A 251 4.51 3.76 -6.63
N ARG A 252 3.84 3.60 -7.78
CA ARG A 252 3.52 2.27 -8.32
C ARG A 252 4.76 1.54 -8.80
N ALA A 253 5.65 2.23 -9.50
CA ALA A 253 6.93 1.68 -9.93
C ALA A 253 7.79 1.27 -8.72
N TRP A 254 7.82 2.06 -7.64
CA TRP A 254 8.55 1.75 -6.41
C TRP A 254 8.10 0.42 -5.81
N GLN A 255 6.77 0.22 -5.68
CA GLN A 255 6.21 -1.03 -5.15
C GLN A 255 6.64 -2.25 -5.98
N MET A 256 6.68 -2.12 -7.32
CA MET A 256 7.09 -3.20 -8.23
C MET A 256 8.61 -3.39 -8.33
N VAL A 257 9.41 -2.31 -8.21
CA VAL A 257 10.88 -2.38 -8.23
C VAL A 257 11.40 -3.04 -6.97
N HIS A 258 10.81 -2.73 -5.81
CA HIS A 258 11.28 -3.22 -4.51
C HIS A 258 10.44 -4.38 -3.95
N GLY A 259 9.29 -4.70 -4.54
CA GLY A 259 8.42 -5.78 -4.07
C GLY A 259 7.76 -5.50 -2.71
N ILE A 260 7.52 -4.23 -2.40
CA ILE A 260 6.92 -3.78 -1.13
C ILE A 260 5.58 -3.14 -1.44
N GLU A 261 4.49 -3.70 -0.91
CA GLU A 261 3.15 -3.12 -1.04
C GLU A 261 2.93 -2.01 0.01
N LEU A 262 2.28 -0.92 -0.41
CA LEU A 262 1.87 0.15 0.50
C LEU A 262 0.40 -0.04 0.89
N ASP A 263 0.12 -0.09 2.19
CA ASP A 263 -1.23 -0.28 2.75
C ASP A 263 -2.22 0.88 2.47
N GLN A 264 -1.73 2.02 1.95
CA GLN A 264 -2.55 3.21 1.72
C GLN A 264 -2.90 3.41 0.25
N HIS A 265 -4.19 3.60 0.00
CA HIS A 265 -4.66 4.36 -1.15
C HIS A 265 -4.39 5.84 -0.90
N ASP A 266 -3.51 6.43 -1.70
CA ASP A 266 -3.40 7.89 -1.83
C ASP A 266 -4.67 8.47 -2.45
N SER A 267 -5.74 8.51 -1.66
CA SER A 267 -6.98 9.25 -1.93
C SER A 267 -6.72 10.76 -2.07
N GLU A 268 -5.55 11.25 -1.65
CA GLU A 268 -5.10 12.63 -1.88
C GLU A 268 -4.56 12.90 -3.29
N THR A 269 -4.40 11.87 -4.13
CA THR A 269 -4.32 12.03 -5.58
C THR A 269 -5.71 11.83 -6.16
N SER A 270 -6.66 12.68 -5.75
CA SER A 270 -7.87 12.90 -6.54
C SER A 270 -7.43 13.49 -7.89
N VAL A 271 -7.12 12.61 -8.83
CA VAL A 271 -7.32 12.94 -10.25
C VAL A 271 -8.82 13.26 -10.31
N PRO A 272 -9.24 14.50 -10.66
CA PRO A 272 -10.65 14.72 -10.92
C PRO A 272 -11.08 13.68 -11.95
N GLU A 273 -12.16 12.96 -11.65
CA GLU A 273 -12.63 11.82 -12.45
C GLU A 273 -12.44 12.11 -13.95
N PRO A 274 -11.77 11.25 -14.72
CA PRO A 274 -12.15 11.16 -16.11
C PRO A 274 -13.58 10.60 -16.08
N ILE A 275 -14.55 11.45 -16.43
CA ILE A 275 -15.93 11.03 -16.72
C ILE A 275 -15.87 10.09 -17.93
N LEU A 276 -15.44 8.84 -17.70
CA LEU A 276 -15.57 7.75 -18.63
C LEU A 276 -17.00 7.26 -18.47
N ARG A 277 -17.88 7.94 -19.22
CA ARG A 277 -19.20 7.53 -19.70
C ARG A 277 -19.90 6.45 -18.87
N ALA A 278 -21.00 6.88 -18.25
CA ALA A 278 -22.27 6.19 -18.21
C ALA A 278 -22.35 5.00 -19.18
N ARG A 279 -22.06 3.81 -18.66
CA ARG A 279 -22.65 2.56 -19.10
C ARG A 279 -23.34 2.03 -17.86
N GLU A 280 -24.62 2.39 -17.77
CA GLU A 280 -25.63 1.89 -16.83
C GLU A 280 -25.07 1.41 -15.50
N VAL A 281 -24.85 2.37 -14.60
CA VAL A 281 -24.94 2.09 -13.16
C VAL A 281 -26.38 1.65 -12.93
N VAL A 282 -26.58 0.34 -12.79
CA VAL A 282 -27.77 -0.18 -12.15
C VAL A 282 -27.65 0.26 -10.69
N GLU A 283 -28.36 1.33 -10.33
CA GLU A 283 -28.48 1.76 -8.94
C GLU A 283 -28.94 0.55 -8.09
N GLY A 284 -28.05 0.05 -7.23
CA GLY A 284 -28.33 -1.08 -6.33
C GLY A 284 -27.15 -1.99 -6.01
N SER A 285 -26.08 -2.02 -6.80
CA SER A 285 -24.91 -2.87 -6.52
C SER A 285 -23.80 -2.11 -5.80
N GLY A 286 -23.71 -2.25 -4.47
CA GLY A 286 -22.76 -1.55 -3.60
C GLY A 286 -21.27 -1.76 -3.91
N GLY A 287 -20.76 -1.11 -4.96
CA GLY A 287 -19.32 -1.03 -5.26
C GLY A 287 -18.73 -2.20 -6.06
N PHE A 288 -19.53 -2.91 -6.86
CA PHE A 288 -19.07 -4.02 -7.71
C PHE A 288 -19.20 -3.70 -9.21
N VAL A 289 -18.32 -4.26 -10.04
CA VAL A 289 -18.42 -4.20 -11.50
C VAL A 289 -18.47 -5.62 -12.09
N PRO A 290 -19.09 -5.84 -13.27
CA PRO A 290 -19.04 -7.14 -13.94
C PRO A 290 -17.62 -7.65 -14.08
N TYR A 291 -17.41 -8.96 -13.88
CA TYR A 291 -16.09 -9.56 -13.99
C TYR A 291 -15.48 -9.34 -15.39
N VAL A 292 -14.19 -9.02 -15.42
CA VAL A 292 -13.38 -8.93 -16.65
C VAL A 292 -12.29 -10.00 -16.54
N SER A 293 -12.26 -10.94 -17.49
CA SER A 293 -11.26 -12.02 -17.51
C SER A 293 -9.84 -11.46 -17.45
N ALA A 294 -9.03 -12.02 -16.55
CA ALA A 294 -7.62 -11.69 -16.46
C ALA A 294 -6.88 -12.22 -17.71
N ASN A 295 -5.88 -11.49 -18.20
CA ASN A 295 -5.12 -11.90 -19.37
C ASN A 295 -4.12 -13.02 -19.01
N GLU A 296 -4.49 -14.28 -19.26
CA GLU A 296 -3.65 -15.47 -19.03
C GLU A 296 -2.42 -15.52 -19.97
N GLY A 297 -2.53 -14.90 -21.14
CA GLY A 297 -1.51 -14.84 -22.18
C GLY A 297 -0.74 -13.52 -22.20
N ALA A 298 -0.68 -12.78 -21.08
CA ALA A 298 0.14 -11.58 -21.00
C ALA A 298 1.61 -11.95 -21.24
N ASP A 299 2.08 -11.75 -22.48
CA ASP A 299 3.48 -11.83 -22.83
C ASP A 299 4.18 -10.62 -22.22
N VAL A 300 4.91 -10.86 -21.15
CA VAL A 300 5.84 -9.88 -20.60
C VAL A 300 7.10 -9.96 -21.48
N GLU A 301 7.08 -9.46 -22.72
CA GLU A 301 8.32 -9.39 -23.52
C GLU A 301 9.30 -8.42 -22.85
N LEU A 302 10.29 -8.96 -22.12
CA LEU A 302 11.41 -8.23 -21.56
C LEU A 302 12.75 -8.78 -22.07
N PRO A 303 13.76 -7.92 -22.33
CA PRO A 303 15.07 -8.31 -22.88
C PRO A 303 15.77 -9.46 -22.14
N HIS A 304 16.48 -10.32 -22.88
CA HIS A 304 17.10 -11.58 -22.40
C HIS A 304 18.12 -11.49 -21.22
N TYR A 305 18.41 -10.31 -20.66
CA TYR A 305 19.34 -10.12 -19.55
C TYR A 305 18.73 -10.37 -18.14
N PHE A 306 17.45 -10.78 -18.05
CA PHE A 306 16.70 -10.94 -16.77
C PHE A 306 16.65 -12.37 -16.18
N ALA A 307 17.57 -13.28 -16.52
CA ALA A 307 17.36 -14.72 -16.39
C ALA A 307 17.18 -15.32 -14.96
N GLU A 308 17.57 -14.68 -13.86
CA GLU A 308 17.65 -15.38 -12.55
C GLU A 308 16.39 -15.27 -11.65
N ASN A 309 15.52 -14.27 -11.80
CA ASN A 309 14.28 -14.11 -10.99
C ASN A 309 13.00 -13.91 -11.83
N TYR A 310 13.10 -13.88 -13.16
CA TYR A 310 12.02 -13.55 -14.07
C TYR A 310 10.98 -14.67 -14.23
N ALA A 311 11.43 -15.92 -14.37
CA ALA A 311 10.54 -17.07 -14.53
C ALA A 311 9.60 -17.26 -13.33
N GLY A 312 10.04 -16.90 -12.11
CA GLY A 312 9.20 -16.96 -10.91
C GLY A 312 8.07 -15.94 -10.90
N ASN A 313 8.35 -14.70 -11.30
CA ASN A 313 7.36 -13.61 -11.30
C ASN A 313 6.40 -13.69 -12.50
N GLU A 314 6.89 -14.05 -13.68
CA GLU A 314 6.05 -14.30 -14.86
C GLU A 314 5.11 -15.50 -14.62
N ARG A 315 5.64 -16.58 -14.01
CA ARG A 315 4.82 -17.71 -13.55
C ARG A 315 3.79 -17.28 -12.51
N ALA A 316 4.16 -16.46 -11.53
CA ALA A 316 3.23 -16.01 -10.49
C ALA A 316 2.07 -15.17 -11.06
N VAL A 317 2.36 -14.24 -11.99
CA VAL A 317 1.33 -13.41 -12.64
C VAL A 317 0.41 -14.25 -13.53
N ARG A 318 0.97 -15.15 -14.35
CA ARG A 318 0.17 -16.06 -15.19
C ARG A 318 -0.65 -17.03 -14.35
N SER A 319 -0.07 -17.56 -13.28
CA SER A 319 -0.75 -18.50 -12.38
C SER A 319 -1.89 -17.81 -11.64
N HIS A 320 -1.69 -16.58 -11.13
CA HIS A 320 -2.75 -15.79 -10.50
C HIS A 320 -3.90 -15.50 -11.49
N ALA A 321 -3.60 -15.04 -12.71
CA ALA A 321 -4.62 -14.79 -13.75
C ALA A 321 -5.40 -16.06 -14.13
N ARG A 322 -4.70 -17.18 -14.28
CA ARG A 322 -5.28 -18.50 -14.60
C ARG A 322 -6.21 -18.99 -13.49
N ILE A 323 -5.77 -18.95 -12.23
CA ILE A 323 -6.58 -19.40 -11.08
C ILE A 323 -7.81 -18.50 -10.93
N GLN A 324 -7.65 -17.18 -11.08
CA GLN A 324 -8.76 -16.23 -11.04
C GLN A 324 -9.83 -16.54 -12.11
N ASN A 325 -9.40 -16.78 -13.35
CA ASN A 325 -10.33 -17.17 -14.41
C ASN A 325 -10.94 -18.55 -14.17
N ALA A 326 -10.18 -19.52 -13.65
CA ALA A 326 -10.70 -20.85 -13.33
C ALA A 326 -11.81 -20.78 -12.27
N VAL A 327 -11.61 -19.99 -11.21
CA VAL A 327 -12.65 -19.73 -10.19
C VAL A 327 -13.88 -19.10 -10.84
N ALA A 328 -13.71 -18.09 -11.69
CA ALA A 328 -14.82 -17.41 -12.36
C ALA A 328 -15.63 -18.36 -13.26
N VAL A 329 -14.95 -19.19 -14.06
CA VAL A 329 -15.58 -20.18 -14.95
C VAL A 329 -16.37 -21.23 -14.15
N VAL A 330 -15.79 -21.77 -13.08
CA VAL A 330 -16.46 -22.76 -12.23
C VAL A 330 -17.67 -22.15 -11.54
N ALA A 331 -17.53 -20.94 -11.01
CA ALA A 331 -18.61 -20.23 -10.33
C ALA A 331 -19.78 -19.90 -11.28
N GLU A 332 -19.49 -19.40 -12.48
CA GLU A 332 -20.52 -19.12 -13.51
C GLU A 332 -21.25 -20.39 -13.96
N ALA A 333 -20.52 -21.50 -14.15
CA ALA A 333 -21.11 -22.79 -14.50
C ALA A 333 -22.08 -23.31 -13.41
N MET A 334 -21.88 -22.89 -12.16
CA MET A 334 -22.74 -23.21 -11.01
C MET A 334 -23.78 -22.13 -10.70
N GLY A 335 -23.94 -21.14 -11.59
CA GLY A 335 -25.00 -20.12 -11.51
C GLY A 335 -24.68 -18.94 -10.59
N PHE A 336 -23.41 -18.74 -10.21
CA PHE A 336 -22.96 -17.54 -9.51
C PHE A 336 -22.66 -16.41 -10.49
N GLN A 337 -22.98 -15.18 -10.09
CA GLN A 337 -22.52 -13.99 -10.78
C GLN A 337 -21.13 -13.61 -10.27
N CYS A 338 -20.15 -13.60 -11.17
CA CYS A 338 -18.80 -13.15 -10.91
C CYS A 338 -18.68 -11.63 -11.06
N LEU A 339 -18.05 -10.99 -10.08
CA LEU A 339 -17.86 -9.55 -10.01
C LEU A 339 -16.41 -9.23 -9.66
N SER A 340 -15.87 -8.19 -10.29
CA SER A 340 -14.60 -7.59 -9.87
C SER A 340 -14.86 -6.48 -8.87
N SER A 341 -13.84 -6.19 -8.05
CA SER A 341 -13.86 -5.01 -7.19
C SER A 341 -13.95 -3.74 -8.04
N SER A 342 -14.81 -2.79 -7.63
CA SER A 342 -14.78 -1.45 -8.22
C SER A 342 -13.55 -0.69 -7.75
N ILE A 343 -13.18 0.35 -8.50
CA ILE A 343 -12.05 1.24 -8.18
C ILE A 343 -12.17 1.88 -6.79
N GLN A 344 -13.39 2.01 -6.25
CA GLN A 344 -13.69 2.61 -4.96
C GLN A 344 -13.95 1.58 -3.83
N GLY A 345 -13.97 0.28 -4.16
CA GLY A 345 -14.25 -0.81 -3.24
C GLY A 345 -12.97 -1.51 -2.71
N PRO A 346 -13.12 -2.42 -1.73
CA PRO A 346 -12.03 -3.28 -1.28
C PRO A 346 -11.54 -4.16 -2.44
N ARG A 347 -10.21 -4.23 -2.61
CA ARG A 347 -9.54 -4.89 -3.73
C ARG A 347 -9.41 -6.40 -3.54
N PHE A 348 -10.53 -7.09 -3.43
CA PHE A 348 -10.55 -8.53 -3.61
C PHE A 348 -10.42 -8.88 -5.10
N ASP A 349 -9.94 -10.08 -5.39
CA ASP A 349 -9.74 -10.56 -6.76
C ASP A 349 -11.09 -10.91 -7.41
N LEU A 350 -11.97 -11.60 -6.67
CA LEU A 350 -13.33 -11.93 -7.13
C LEU A 350 -14.36 -11.79 -6.01
N ALA A 351 -15.55 -11.34 -6.39
CA ALA A 351 -16.76 -11.54 -5.60
C ALA A 351 -17.72 -12.44 -6.37
N LEU A 352 -18.29 -13.43 -5.69
CA LEU A 352 -19.25 -14.37 -6.27
C LEU A 352 -20.59 -14.18 -5.57
N LEU A 353 -21.62 -13.81 -6.32
CA LEU A 353 -22.97 -13.63 -5.81
C LEU A 353 -23.88 -14.75 -6.31
N GLY A 354 -24.52 -15.48 -5.38
CA GLY A 354 -25.46 -16.52 -5.74
C GLY A 354 -26.52 -16.71 -4.66
N GLY A 355 -27.80 -16.67 -5.06
CA GLY A 355 -28.92 -16.86 -4.15
C GLY A 355 -28.90 -15.90 -2.96
N SER A 356 -28.83 -16.46 -1.75
CA SER A 356 -28.81 -15.73 -0.47
C SER A 356 -27.41 -15.48 0.11
N GLN A 357 -26.34 -15.69 -0.66
CA GLN A 357 -24.97 -15.63 -0.14
C GLN A 357 -24.00 -14.95 -1.10
N ALA A 358 -22.97 -14.34 -0.51
CA ALA A 358 -21.85 -13.76 -1.22
C ALA A 358 -20.53 -14.41 -0.78
N PHE A 359 -19.62 -14.57 -1.73
CA PHE A 359 -18.26 -15.04 -1.47
C PHE A 359 -17.25 -13.99 -1.91
N ILE A 360 -16.21 -13.78 -1.12
CA ILE A 360 -15.08 -12.92 -1.47
C ILE A 360 -13.85 -13.81 -1.58
N VAL A 361 -13.24 -13.82 -2.76
CA VAL A 361 -12.12 -14.68 -3.11
C VAL A 361 -10.85 -13.86 -3.21
N GLU A 362 -9.81 -14.35 -2.52
CA GLU A 362 -8.43 -13.92 -2.67
C GLU A 362 -7.61 -15.02 -3.36
N VAL A 363 -6.95 -14.71 -4.47
CA VAL A 363 -6.19 -15.63 -5.31
C VAL A 363 -4.70 -15.44 -5.05
N LYS A 364 -3.99 -16.50 -4.66
CA LYS A 364 -2.51 -16.48 -4.53
C LYS A 364 -1.85 -17.53 -5.41
N SER A 365 -0.83 -17.10 -6.16
CA SER A 365 0.14 -18.04 -6.71
C SER A 365 1.07 -18.49 -5.58
N ALA A 366 0.97 -19.75 -5.21
CA ALA A 366 1.75 -20.37 -4.17
C ALA A 366 2.63 -21.48 -4.77
N SER A 367 3.90 -21.49 -4.39
CA SER A 367 4.85 -22.57 -4.62
C SER A 367 5.27 -23.18 -3.29
N GLU A 368 5.85 -24.38 -3.31
CA GLU A 368 6.32 -25.07 -2.10
C GLU A 368 7.23 -24.18 -1.23
N SER A 369 8.02 -23.31 -1.86
CA SER A 369 8.94 -22.39 -1.20
C SER A 369 8.32 -21.13 -0.58
N ASN A 370 7.09 -20.76 -0.93
CA ASN A 370 6.48 -19.48 -0.50
C ASN A 370 5.06 -19.62 0.09
N ILE A 371 4.52 -20.84 0.12
CA ILE A 371 3.13 -21.10 0.52
C ILE A 371 2.78 -20.57 1.92
N GLU A 372 3.67 -20.75 2.89
CA GLU A 372 3.45 -20.28 4.27
C GLU A 372 3.27 -18.75 4.33
N HIS A 373 4.06 -18.02 3.56
CA HIS A 373 3.96 -16.56 3.49
C HIS A 373 2.68 -16.12 2.76
N GLN A 374 2.36 -16.77 1.63
CA GLN A 374 1.18 -16.47 0.84
C GLN A 374 -0.12 -16.74 1.61
N MET A 375 -0.20 -17.84 2.36
CA MET A 375 -1.38 -18.20 3.15
C MET A 375 -1.64 -17.22 4.30
N ARG A 376 -0.58 -16.76 4.99
CA ARG A 376 -0.70 -15.74 6.05
C ARG A 376 -1.23 -14.41 5.49
N MET A 377 -0.70 -13.98 4.35
CA MET A 377 -1.16 -12.76 3.68
C MET A 377 -2.61 -12.89 3.21
N ALA A 378 -2.94 -13.97 2.50
CA ALA A 378 -4.27 -14.21 1.96
C ALA A 378 -5.34 -14.23 3.04
N LEU A 379 -5.07 -14.89 4.18
CA LEU A 379 -5.99 -14.94 5.30
C LEU A 379 -6.28 -13.55 5.88
N GLY A 380 -5.24 -12.73 6.08
CA GLY A 380 -5.43 -11.36 6.57
C GLY A 380 -6.22 -10.48 5.60
N GLN A 381 -5.91 -10.58 4.30
CA GLN A 381 -6.56 -9.81 3.24
C GLN A 381 -8.04 -10.18 3.12
N VAL A 382 -8.36 -11.47 2.97
CA VAL A 382 -9.74 -11.92 2.73
C VAL A 382 -10.67 -11.62 3.92
N LEU A 383 -10.18 -11.74 5.16
CA LEU A 383 -10.96 -11.40 6.35
C LEU A 383 -11.26 -9.90 6.43
N LYS A 384 -10.26 -9.06 6.11
CA LYS A 384 -10.43 -7.60 6.03
C LYS A 384 -11.43 -7.22 4.94
N TYR A 385 -11.34 -7.83 3.76
CA TYR A 385 -12.27 -7.59 2.66
C TYR A 385 -13.70 -7.98 3.06
N CYS A 386 -13.90 -9.18 3.60
CA CYS A 386 -15.22 -9.60 4.09
C CYS A 386 -15.80 -8.64 5.13
N HIS A 387 -14.98 -8.14 6.05
CA HIS A 387 -15.43 -7.12 7.01
C HIS A 387 -15.89 -5.83 6.33
N SER A 388 -15.14 -5.35 5.34
CA SER A 388 -15.45 -4.10 4.62
C SER A 388 -16.65 -4.21 3.67
N VAL A 389 -16.98 -5.42 3.19
CA VAL A 389 -18.06 -5.69 2.22
C VAL A 389 -19.37 -6.13 2.90
N ARG A 390 -19.42 -6.25 4.23
CA ARG A 390 -20.62 -6.69 4.95
C ARG A 390 -21.82 -5.76 4.69
N ASN A 391 -22.61 -6.14 3.70
CA ASN A 391 -23.95 -5.65 3.41
C ASN A 391 -25.00 -6.61 4.02
N SER A 392 -26.27 -6.47 3.63
CA SER A 392 -27.42 -7.26 4.07
C SER A 392 -27.36 -8.78 3.78
N LEU A 393 -26.30 -9.28 3.15
CA LEU A 393 -26.09 -10.69 2.81
C LEU A 393 -24.89 -11.27 3.59
N PRO A 394 -24.97 -12.52 4.06
CA PRO A 394 -23.81 -13.19 4.67
C PRO A 394 -22.69 -13.35 3.64
N VAL A 395 -21.51 -12.82 3.98
CA VAL A 395 -20.30 -12.88 3.17
C VAL A 395 -19.36 -13.93 3.76
N ARG A 396 -18.96 -14.94 2.98
CA ARG A 396 -17.98 -15.96 3.41
C ARG A 396 -16.63 -15.75 2.68
N PRO A 397 -15.50 -15.69 3.42
CA PRO A 397 -14.17 -15.56 2.84
C PRO A 397 -13.74 -16.84 2.13
N VAL A 398 -13.01 -16.70 1.03
CA VAL A 398 -12.44 -17.80 0.24
C VAL A 398 -11.00 -17.46 -0.17
N ILE A 399 -10.09 -18.43 -0.05
CA ILE A 399 -8.74 -18.33 -0.58
C ILE A 399 -8.60 -19.34 -1.71
N ALA A 400 -8.15 -18.89 -2.88
CA ALA A 400 -7.85 -19.75 -4.02
C ALA A 400 -6.33 -19.81 -4.23
N VAL A 401 -5.78 -21.02 -4.34
CA VAL A 401 -4.33 -21.25 -4.45
C VAL A 401 -3.96 -22.27 -5.53
N GLU A 402 -2.74 -22.13 -6.02
CA GLU A 402 -2.15 -23.02 -7.03
C GLU A 402 -1.95 -24.45 -6.51
N ILE A 403 -1.37 -24.58 -5.30
CA ILE A 403 -1.04 -25.87 -4.68
C ILE A 403 -1.67 -25.99 -3.30
N PHE A 404 -1.93 -27.23 -2.86
CA PHE A 404 -2.50 -27.49 -1.55
C PHE A 404 -1.55 -27.06 -0.40
N PRO A 405 -2.00 -26.23 0.56
CA PRO A 405 -1.16 -25.69 1.63
C PRO A 405 -0.91 -26.64 2.80
N GLY A 406 -1.48 -27.84 2.77
CA GLY A 406 -1.35 -28.84 3.83
C GLY A 406 -2.55 -28.88 4.77
N GLU A 407 -2.57 -29.94 5.59
CA GLU A 407 -3.67 -30.23 6.53
C GLU A 407 -3.77 -29.19 7.66
N GLU A 408 -2.64 -28.65 8.12
CA GLU A 408 -2.63 -27.63 9.18
C GLU A 408 -3.37 -26.36 8.74
N TRP A 409 -3.07 -25.86 7.54
CA TRP A 409 -3.78 -24.71 6.97
C TRP A 409 -5.25 -25.02 6.73
N SER A 410 -5.56 -26.23 6.25
CA SER A 410 -6.95 -26.66 6.05
C SER A 410 -7.74 -26.64 7.37
N ALA A 411 -7.14 -27.10 8.47
CA ALA A 411 -7.75 -27.07 9.79
C ALA A 411 -8.01 -25.62 10.28
N VAL A 412 -7.01 -24.74 10.13
CA VAL A 412 -7.12 -23.32 10.53
C VAL A 412 -8.20 -22.60 9.72
N LEU A 413 -8.23 -22.79 8.40
CA LEU A 413 -9.23 -22.15 7.55
C LEU A 413 -10.64 -22.65 7.86
N ASN A 414 -10.81 -23.96 8.11
CA ASN A 414 -12.09 -24.54 8.52
C ASN A 414 -12.57 -23.98 9.87
N GLU A 415 -11.69 -23.85 10.86
CA GLU A 415 -12.03 -23.25 12.17
C GLU A 415 -12.50 -21.79 12.03
N LEU A 416 -11.91 -21.06 11.10
CA LEU A 416 -12.27 -19.66 10.81
C LEU A 416 -13.44 -19.51 9.82
N GLY A 417 -13.98 -20.61 9.29
CA GLY A 417 -15.04 -20.61 8.29
C GLY A 417 -14.61 -20.08 6.90
N VAL A 418 -13.30 -20.08 6.62
CA VAL A 418 -12.71 -19.63 5.35
C VAL A 418 -12.68 -20.81 4.37
N GLY A 419 -13.23 -20.62 3.18
CA GLY A 419 -13.16 -21.61 2.10
C GLY A 419 -11.77 -21.68 1.49
N LEU A 420 -11.35 -22.88 1.08
CA LEU A 420 -10.12 -23.11 0.34
C LEU A 420 -10.45 -23.73 -1.02
N LEU A 421 -9.96 -23.11 -2.09
CA LEU A 421 -10.03 -23.63 -3.45
C LEU A 421 -8.61 -23.93 -3.92
N VAL A 422 -8.35 -25.18 -4.30
CA VAL A 422 -7.06 -25.56 -4.90
C VAL A 422 -7.26 -25.80 -6.38
N GLU A 423 -6.34 -25.34 -7.22
CA GLU A 423 -6.49 -25.43 -8.67
C GLU A 423 -6.78 -26.84 -9.19
N GLU A 424 -6.05 -27.85 -8.72
CA GLU A 424 -6.22 -29.24 -9.15
C GLU A 424 -7.58 -29.84 -8.78
N SER A 425 -8.23 -29.32 -7.74
CA SER A 425 -9.52 -29.79 -7.20
C SER A 425 -10.60 -28.71 -7.23
N MET A 426 -10.43 -27.65 -8.03
CA MET A 426 -11.24 -26.42 -8.02
C MET A 426 -12.74 -26.71 -8.06
N VAL A 427 -13.18 -27.59 -8.96
CA VAL A 427 -14.59 -27.96 -9.12
C VAL A 427 -15.13 -28.63 -7.87
N THR A 428 -14.45 -29.68 -7.38
CA THR A 428 -14.85 -30.44 -6.20
C THR A 428 -14.83 -29.58 -4.93
N ASP A 429 -13.82 -28.72 -4.79
CA ASP A 429 -13.69 -27.79 -3.66
C ASP A 429 -14.84 -26.78 -3.66
N PHE A 430 -15.18 -26.24 -4.83
CA PHE A 430 -16.27 -25.30 -4.98
C PHE A 430 -17.64 -25.95 -4.75
N GLU A 431 -17.87 -27.17 -5.24
CA GLU A 431 -19.10 -27.93 -4.98
C GLU A 431 -19.30 -28.19 -3.48
N ARG A 432 -18.24 -28.67 -2.80
CA ARG A 432 -18.25 -28.87 -1.34
C ARG A 432 -18.55 -27.57 -0.62
N PHE A 433 -17.87 -26.49 -1.01
CA PHE A 433 -18.02 -25.18 -0.39
C PHE A 433 -19.44 -24.63 -0.54
N VAL A 434 -20.05 -24.74 -1.72
CA VAL A 434 -21.44 -24.34 -1.97
C VAL A 434 -22.42 -25.24 -1.20
N GLN A 435 -22.18 -26.56 -1.11
CA GLN A 435 -23.01 -27.47 -0.33
C GLN A 435 -22.97 -27.16 1.17
N GLU A 436 -21.80 -26.87 1.74
CA GLU A 436 -21.65 -26.45 3.13
C GLU A 436 -22.33 -25.11 3.40
N ALA A 437 -22.25 -24.19 2.45
CA ALA A 437 -22.79 -22.85 2.59
C ALA A 437 -24.32 -22.80 2.43
N CYS A 438 -24.88 -23.72 1.63
CA CYS A 438 -26.31 -23.93 1.44
C CYS A 438 -26.93 -24.95 2.43
N ALA A 439 -26.13 -25.61 3.27
CA ALA A 439 -26.66 -26.52 4.28
C ALA A 439 -27.47 -25.73 5.32
N PRO A 440 -28.69 -26.17 5.68
CA PRO A 440 -29.44 -25.53 6.76
C PRO A 440 -28.61 -25.61 8.04
N ILE A 441 -28.49 -24.49 8.75
CA ILE A 441 -27.85 -24.43 10.07
C ILE A 441 -28.58 -25.42 10.98
N THR A 442 -28.02 -26.62 11.14
CA THR A 442 -28.48 -27.55 12.17
C THR A 442 -27.94 -27.03 13.49
N GLU A 443 -28.86 -26.75 14.41
CA GLU A 443 -28.56 -26.44 15.81
C GLU A 443 -27.81 -27.62 16.45
N SER A 444 -26.48 -27.66 16.34
CA SER A 444 -25.65 -28.43 17.26
C SER A 444 -24.21 -27.91 17.25
N GLY A 445 -23.95 -26.92 18.10
CA GLY A 445 -22.63 -26.36 18.30
C GLY A 445 -22.67 -25.36 19.45
N SER A 446 -22.96 -25.86 20.65
CA SER A 446 -22.97 -25.12 21.92
C SER A 446 -21.66 -24.34 22.11
N VAL A 447 -21.65 -23.05 21.73
CA VAL A 447 -20.68 -22.09 22.24
C VAL A 447 -21.09 -21.75 23.66
N MET A 448 -20.33 -22.29 24.62
CA MET A 448 -20.39 -21.89 26.02
C MET A 448 -20.27 -20.35 26.11
N PRO A 449 -21.15 -19.66 26.85
CA PRO A 449 -21.02 -18.22 27.02
C PRO A 449 -19.74 -17.91 27.80
N VAL A 450 -18.89 -17.08 27.20
CA VAL A 450 -17.73 -16.48 27.86
C VAL A 450 -18.23 -15.70 29.08
N ALA A 451 -17.77 -16.11 30.27
CA ALA A 451 -18.11 -15.45 31.52
C ALA A 451 -17.70 -13.97 31.50
N PRO A 452 -18.52 -13.05 32.04
CA PRO A 452 -18.17 -11.63 32.10
C PRO A 452 -17.01 -11.41 33.07
N ALA A 453 -16.11 -10.50 32.68
CA ALA A 453 -14.93 -10.10 33.45
C ALA A 453 -15.27 -9.65 34.88
N PRO A 454 -14.44 -10.00 35.89
CA PRO A 454 -14.70 -9.60 37.27
C PRO A 454 -14.61 -8.08 37.42
N GLY A 455 -15.70 -7.49 37.91
CA GLY A 455 -15.86 -6.06 38.14
C GLY A 455 -14.87 -5.48 39.15
N LYS A 456 -14.51 -4.22 38.92
CA LYS A 456 -13.70 -3.36 39.79
C LYS A 456 -14.22 -3.43 41.23
N ALA A 457 -13.35 -3.86 42.14
CA ALA A 457 -13.58 -3.79 43.58
C ALA A 457 -13.79 -2.34 44.02
N ALA A 458 -14.93 -2.08 44.68
CA ALA A 458 -15.20 -0.83 45.37
C ALA A 458 -14.41 -0.80 46.69
N ILE A 459 -13.68 0.29 46.91
CA ILE A 459 -13.00 0.63 48.15
C ILE A 459 -14.06 1.00 49.20
N PRO A 460 -14.08 0.39 50.41
CA PRO A 460 -15.00 0.82 51.45
C PRO A 460 -14.46 2.07 52.15
N VAL A 461 -15.25 3.14 52.14
CA VAL A 461 -15.07 4.30 53.02
C VAL A 461 -15.58 3.90 54.41
N ALA A 462 -14.67 3.75 55.37
CA ALA A 462 -15.02 3.62 56.78
C ALA A 462 -15.29 5.03 57.37
N ARG A 463 -16.41 5.13 58.09
CA ARG A 463 -16.65 6.12 59.14
C ARG A 463 -16.16 5.57 60.47
#